data_AF-A0A9E4LY38-F1
#
_entry.id   AF-A0A9E4LY38-F1
#
_cell.length_a   1.000
_cell.length_b   1.000
_cell.length_c   1.000
_cell.angle_alpha   90.00
_cell.angle_beta   90.00
_cell.angle_gamma   90.00
#
_symmetry.space_group_name_H-M   'P 1'
#
loop_
_entity.id
_entity.type
_entity.pdbx_description
1 polymer ?
#
loop_
_entity_poly.entity_id
_entity_poly.type
_entity_poly.pdbx_seq_one_letter_code
_entity_poly.pdbx_strand_id
1 'polypeptide(L)'
;MQWPGPYEKSYETAFARIANVIADYEKLHILHSGPAILESAKRVITREGGDPDHPNIAWHAVASDSAWMRDNGPVRVMENGTLTIQDWRFDAWGQPGVKRSPMPLMTGSRLRLPASPEHPTSPWPSCMSVAISNSTAGIPSCSTGA
;
A
#
# COMPACT_ATOMS: atom_id res chain seq x y z
N MET A 1 -2.33 -6.11 -0.08
CA MET A 1 -1.95 -5.71 1.28
C MET A 1 -0.56 -6.25 1.63
N GLN A 2 0.15 -5.65 2.58
CA GLN A 2 1.33 -6.25 3.21
C GLN A 2 0.86 -7.11 4.40
N TRP A 3 1.49 -8.25 4.61
CA TRP A 3 1.22 -9.06 5.78
C TRP A 3 2.05 -8.57 6.99
N PRO A 4 1.50 -8.55 8.21
CA PRO A 4 2.22 -8.11 9.41
C PRO A 4 3.52 -8.86 9.65
N GLY A 5 4.59 -8.09 9.89
CA GLY A 5 5.90 -8.61 10.28
C GLY A 5 5.98 -8.94 11.77
N PRO A 6 7.18 -9.30 12.28
CA PRO A 6 7.38 -9.65 13.69
C PRO A 6 6.92 -8.57 14.70
N TYR A 7 7.11 -7.29 14.39
CA TYR A 7 6.71 -6.18 15.27
C TYR A 7 5.20 -5.93 15.30
N GLU A 8 4.47 -6.40 14.29
CA GLU A 8 3.03 -6.19 14.11
C GLU A 8 2.24 -7.50 14.28
N LYS A 9 2.90 -8.53 14.85
CA LYS A 9 2.42 -9.91 14.85
C LYS A 9 1.05 -10.11 15.49
N SER A 10 0.75 -9.35 16.54
CA SER A 10 -0.53 -9.39 17.24
C SER A 10 -1.73 -9.04 16.34
N TYR A 11 -1.50 -8.36 15.21
CA TYR A 11 -2.55 -7.95 14.28
C TYR A 11 -2.84 -8.97 13.18
N GLU A 12 -2.10 -10.08 13.07
CA GLU A 12 -2.32 -11.09 12.02
C GLU A 12 -3.77 -11.60 11.97
N THR A 13 -4.41 -11.78 13.13
CA THR A 13 -5.81 -12.21 13.22
C THR A 13 -6.76 -11.23 12.49
N ALA A 14 -6.57 -9.93 12.66
CA ALA A 14 -7.38 -8.93 11.99
C ALA A 14 -7.11 -8.93 10.47
N PHE A 15 -5.84 -9.06 10.07
CA PHE A 15 -5.45 -9.14 8.66
C PHE A 15 -6.02 -10.39 7.97
N ALA A 16 -6.05 -11.55 8.64
CA ALA A 16 -6.68 -12.76 8.14
C ALA A 16 -8.18 -12.57 7.88
N ARG A 17 -8.90 -11.97 8.83
CA ARG A 17 -10.35 -11.69 8.66
C ARG A 17 -10.62 -10.75 7.49
N ILE A 18 -9.80 -9.70 7.34
CA ILE A 18 -9.88 -8.80 6.18
C ILE A 18 -9.58 -9.56 4.89
N ALA A 19 -8.54 -10.39 4.87
CA ALA A 19 -8.15 -11.16 3.70
C ALA A 19 -9.25 -12.12 3.24
N ASN A 20 -9.90 -12.81 4.19
CA ASN A 20 -11.00 -13.73 3.92
C ASN A 20 -12.16 -12.99 3.25
N VAL A 21 -12.59 -11.86 3.82
CA VAL A 21 -13.69 -11.05 3.26
C VAL A 21 -13.33 -10.55 1.86
N ILE A 22 -12.15 -9.99 1.65
CA ILE A 22 -11.77 -9.45 0.32
C ILE A 22 -11.72 -10.58 -0.73
N ALA A 23 -11.16 -11.74 -0.36
CA ALA A 23 -11.01 -12.87 -1.26
C ALA A 23 -12.34 -13.40 -1.82
N ASP A 24 -13.46 -13.21 -1.11
CA ASP A 24 -14.79 -13.57 -1.59
C ASP A 24 -15.29 -12.70 -2.75
N TYR A 25 -14.75 -11.49 -2.92
CA TYR A 25 -15.25 -10.52 -3.91
C TYR A 25 -14.24 -10.17 -5.00
N GLU A 26 -12.94 -10.11 -4.68
CA GLU A 26 -11.92 -9.64 -5.63
C GLU A 26 -10.54 -10.28 -5.42
N LYS A 27 -9.66 -10.13 -6.43
CA LYS A 27 -8.28 -10.61 -6.36
C LYS A 27 -7.50 -9.85 -5.28
N LEU A 28 -7.06 -10.56 -4.26
CA LEU A 28 -6.23 -10.04 -3.19
C LEU A 28 -4.75 -10.41 -3.42
N HIS A 29 -3.91 -9.39 -3.61
CA HIS A 29 -2.46 -9.57 -3.61
C HIS A 29 -1.90 -9.35 -2.20
N ILE A 30 -1.23 -10.36 -1.64
CA ILE A 30 -0.63 -10.31 -0.30
C ILE A 30 0.89 -10.36 -0.42
N LEU A 31 1.57 -9.37 0.17
CA LEU A 31 3.02 -9.30 0.22
C LEU A 31 3.55 -9.90 1.53
N HIS A 32 4.64 -10.65 1.47
CA HIS A 32 5.30 -11.19 2.66
C HIS A 32 6.82 -11.07 2.57
N SER A 33 7.48 -10.84 3.72
CA SER A 33 8.93 -10.62 3.81
C SER A 33 9.78 -11.91 3.87
N GLY A 34 9.16 -13.09 3.76
CA GLY A 34 9.88 -14.36 3.70
C GLY A 34 9.00 -15.60 3.97
N PRO A 35 9.57 -16.82 3.87
CA PRO A 35 8.82 -18.07 4.03
C PRO A 35 8.17 -18.21 5.41
N ALA A 36 8.85 -17.84 6.50
CA ALA A 36 8.29 -17.95 7.85
C ALA A 36 7.04 -17.08 8.06
N ILE A 37 7.01 -15.89 7.43
CA ILE A 37 5.85 -14.99 7.45
C ILE A 37 4.73 -15.57 6.59
N LEU A 38 5.03 -16.10 5.41
CA LEU A 38 4.05 -16.78 4.57
C LEU A 38 3.38 -17.95 5.30
N GLU A 39 4.16 -18.84 5.90
CA GLU A 39 3.63 -19.97 6.66
C GLU A 39 2.74 -19.50 7.82
N SER A 40 3.13 -18.42 8.50
CA SER A 40 2.28 -17.86 9.56
C SER A 40 0.99 -17.29 9.00
N ALA A 41 1.06 -16.53 7.91
CA ALA A 41 -0.11 -15.94 7.28
C ALA A 41 -1.12 -17.02 6.88
N LYS A 42 -0.65 -18.10 6.23
CA LYS A 42 -1.48 -19.23 5.83
C LYS A 42 -2.17 -19.88 7.03
N ARG A 43 -1.41 -20.19 8.10
CA ARG A 43 -1.99 -20.78 9.32
C ARG A 43 -3.05 -19.90 9.96
N VAL A 44 -2.83 -18.58 10.00
CA VAL A 44 -3.78 -17.63 10.61
C VAL A 44 -5.03 -17.52 9.76
N ILE A 45 -4.91 -17.42 8.43
CA ILE A 45 -6.06 -17.44 7.50
C ILE A 45 -6.91 -18.69 7.73
N THR A 46 -6.30 -19.87 7.76
CA THR A 46 -7.00 -21.14 8.03
C THR A 46 -7.67 -21.14 9.40
N ARG A 47 -6.99 -20.65 10.44
CA ARG A 47 -7.54 -20.57 11.80
C ARG A 47 -8.76 -19.64 11.89
N GLU A 48 -8.78 -18.55 11.13
CA GLU A 48 -9.93 -17.64 11.02
C GLU A 48 -10.98 -18.12 10.00
N GLY A 49 -10.91 -19.38 9.56
CA GLY A 49 -11.92 -20.02 8.71
C GLY A 49 -11.80 -19.74 7.21
N GLY A 50 -10.70 -19.15 6.75
CA GLY A 50 -10.44 -18.88 5.34
C GLY A 50 -9.59 -19.95 4.66
N ASP A 51 -9.53 -19.90 3.33
CA ASP A 51 -8.66 -20.74 2.52
C ASP A 51 -7.42 -19.93 2.07
N PRO A 52 -6.21 -20.25 2.56
CA PRO A 52 -4.99 -19.54 2.13
C PRO A 52 -4.57 -19.82 0.68
N ASP A 53 -5.15 -20.86 0.06
CA ASP A 53 -4.96 -21.23 -1.34
C ASP A 53 -6.17 -20.81 -2.21
N HIS A 54 -7.08 -19.98 -1.67
CA HIS A 54 -8.23 -19.46 -2.37
C HIS A 54 -7.82 -18.84 -3.73
N PRO A 55 -8.54 -19.09 -4.84
CA PRO A 55 -8.13 -18.66 -6.18
C PRO A 55 -7.98 -17.14 -6.32
N ASN A 56 -8.65 -16.36 -5.48
CA ASN A 56 -8.50 -14.90 -5.46
C ASN A 56 -7.29 -14.40 -4.68
N ILE A 57 -6.62 -15.23 -3.88
CA ILE A 57 -5.40 -14.84 -3.18
C ILE A 57 -4.20 -15.03 -4.11
N ALA A 58 -3.27 -14.07 -4.11
CA ALA A 58 -1.98 -14.16 -4.78
C ALA A 58 -0.87 -13.70 -3.85
N TRP A 59 0.06 -14.60 -3.57
CA TRP A 59 1.19 -14.37 -2.68
C TRP A 59 2.39 -13.81 -3.45
N HIS A 60 3.05 -12.81 -2.87
CA HIS A 60 4.26 -12.20 -3.43
C HIS A 60 5.35 -12.05 -2.38
N ALA A 61 6.52 -12.62 -2.63
CA ALA A 61 7.69 -12.42 -1.80
C ALA A 61 8.29 -11.02 -2.07
N VAL A 62 7.89 -10.04 -1.26
CA VAL A 62 8.39 -8.66 -1.31
C VAL A 62 8.71 -8.24 0.11
N ALA A 63 9.98 -7.95 0.36
CA ALA A 63 10.41 -7.46 1.66
C ALA A 63 9.70 -6.15 1.98
N SER A 64 9.10 -6.09 3.16
CA SER A 64 8.48 -4.91 3.74
C SER A 64 8.85 -4.83 5.21
N ASP A 65 9.10 -3.62 5.68
CA ASP A 65 9.41 -3.34 7.09
C ASP A 65 8.13 -3.22 7.95
N SER A 66 6.97 -2.98 7.32
CA SER A 66 5.70 -2.76 7.99
C SER A 66 4.48 -3.13 7.12
N ALA A 67 3.28 -3.14 7.72
CA ALA A 67 2.03 -3.51 7.05
C ALA A 67 1.18 -2.33 6.53
N TRP A 68 1.79 -1.14 6.37
CA TRP A 68 1.10 0.11 6.01
C TRP A 68 0.98 0.35 4.50
N MET A 69 0.37 -0.61 3.79
CA MET A 69 0.25 -0.62 2.31
C MET A 69 -0.45 0.64 1.77
N ARG A 70 -1.28 1.28 2.58
CA ARG A 70 -1.95 2.54 2.21
C ARG A 70 -0.94 3.68 2.01
N ASP A 71 0.11 3.70 2.82
CA ASP A 71 1.00 4.86 2.94
C ASP A 71 2.26 4.69 2.09
N ASN A 72 2.72 3.44 1.95
CA ASN A 72 3.95 3.11 1.22
C ASN A 72 3.72 2.25 -0.04
N GLY A 73 2.47 1.88 -0.31
CA GLY A 73 2.11 1.05 -1.45
C GLY A 73 1.94 1.84 -2.74
N PRO A 74 1.70 1.15 -3.87
CA PRO A 74 1.52 1.79 -5.16
C PRO A 74 0.21 2.60 -5.19
N VAL A 75 0.33 3.88 -5.56
CA VAL A 75 -0.82 4.70 -5.97
C VAL A 75 -0.99 4.52 -7.47
N ARG A 76 -2.13 3.96 -7.90
CA ARG A 76 -2.42 3.74 -9.32
C ARG A 76 -3.27 4.88 -9.87
N VAL A 77 -2.92 5.38 -11.03
CA VAL A 77 -3.68 6.42 -11.74
C VAL A 77 -3.98 5.96 -13.15
N MET A 78 -5.22 6.19 -13.58
CA MET A 78 -5.65 6.00 -14.96
C MET A 78 -5.61 7.36 -15.66
N GLU A 79 -4.76 7.49 -16.67
CA GLU A 79 -4.65 8.71 -17.46
C GLU A 79 -4.69 8.32 -18.94
N ASN A 80 -5.64 8.91 -19.70
CA ASN A 80 -5.81 8.65 -21.13
C ASN A 80 -5.84 7.15 -21.50
N GLY A 81 -6.52 6.34 -20.68
CA GLY A 81 -6.63 4.89 -20.87
C GLY A 81 -5.38 4.07 -20.50
N THR A 82 -4.34 4.72 -19.96
CA THR A 82 -3.13 4.07 -19.48
C THR A 82 -3.12 4.03 -17.96
N LEU A 83 -3.00 2.84 -17.39
CA LEU A 83 -2.83 2.65 -15.95
C LEU A 83 -1.34 2.74 -15.59
N THR A 84 -0.99 3.72 -14.78
CA THR A 84 0.39 3.92 -14.28
C THR A 84 0.45 3.81 -12.76
N ILE A 85 1.65 3.58 -12.24
CA ILE A 85 1.95 3.65 -10.81
C ILE A 85 2.76 4.90 -10.51
N GLN A 86 2.35 5.64 -9.49
CA GLN A 86 3.14 6.72 -8.92
C GLN A 86 3.94 6.21 -7.73
N ASP A 87 5.24 6.55 -7.70
CA ASP A 87 6.11 6.35 -6.55
C ASP A 87 6.36 7.70 -5.87
N TRP A 88 5.66 7.93 -4.76
CA TRP A 88 5.75 9.16 -3.97
C TRP A 88 7.02 9.26 -3.14
N ARG A 89 7.77 8.16 -3.03
CA ARG A 89 8.80 7.93 -2.00
C ARG A 89 8.20 7.99 -0.59
N PHE A 90 8.62 7.05 0.27
CA PHE A 90 8.11 6.99 1.66
C PHE A 90 9.27 7.10 2.65
N ASP A 91 9.14 7.98 3.64
CA ASP A 91 10.17 8.31 4.65
C ASP A 91 9.75 7.92 6.09
N ALA A 92 8.78 7.00 6.22
CA ALA A 92 8.24 6.57 7.50
C ALA A 92 7.65 7.72 8.33
N TRP A 93 6.82 8.54 7.69
CA TRP A 93 6.11 9.67 8.32
C TRP A 93 7.07 10.70 8.94
N GLY A 94 8.19 10.97 8.26
CA GLY A 94 9.19 11.95 8.68
C GLY A 94 10.18 11.44 9.73
N GLN A 95 10.39 10.12 9.86
CA GLN A 95 11.41 9.60 10.77
C GLN A 95 12.84 9.94 10.29
N PRO A 96 13.66 10.62 11.12
CA PRO A 96 15.04 10.92 10.76
C PRO A 96 15.87 9.66 10.50
N GLY A 97 16.61 9.64 9.40
CA GLY A 97 17.58 8.56 9.09
C GLY A 97 16.99 7.30 8.48
N VAL A 98 15.68 7.26 8.17
CA VAL A 98 15.06 6.12 7.48
C VAL A 98 15.37 6.15 5.99
N LYS A 99 15.80 5.01 5.44
CA LYS A 99 15.99 4.84 4.00
C LYS A 99 14.63 4.79 3.31
N ARG A 100 14.49 5.51 2.19
CA ARG A 100 13.22 5.56 1.45
C ARG A 100 12.85 4.21 0.85
N SER A 101 11.60 3.83 1.00
CA SER A 101 11.10 2.53 0.55
C SER A 101 10.87 2.48 -0.97
N PRO A 102 11.36 1.45 -1.69
CA PRO A 102 11.11 1.25 -3.14
C PRO A 102 9.83 0.44 -3.43
N MET A 103 8.93 0.31 -2.45
CA MET A 103 7.77 -0.58 -2.50
C MET A 103 6.81 -0.38 -3.70
N PRO A 104 6.46 0.87 -4.11
CA PRO A 104 5.61 1.08 -5.28
C PRO A 104 6.20 0.49 -6.57
N LEU A 105 7.51 0.66 -6.78
CA LEU A 105 8.23 0.16 -7.96
C LEU A 105 8.30 -1.37 -7.99
N MET A 106 8.62 -1.99 -6.86
CA MET A 106 8.67 -3.45 -6.75
C MET A 106 7.31 -4.09 -7.01
N THR A 107 6.24 -3.46 -6.52
CA THR A 107 4.88 -3.93 -6.74
C THR A 107 4.45 -3.73 -8.20
N GLY A 108 4.79 -2.59 -8.80
CA GLY A 108 4.49 -2.31 -10.20
C GLY A 108 5.11 -3.29 -11.19
N SER A 109 6.38 -3.61 -10.99
CA SER A 109 7.08 -4.62 -11.81
C SER A 109 6.41 -6.00 -11.74
N ARG A 110 5.97 -6.44 -10.54
CA ARG A 110 5.27 -7.72 -10.37
C ARG A 110 3.89 -7.73 -11.01
N LEU A 111 3.22 -6.58 -11.05
CA LEU A 111 1.91 -6.41 -11.66
C LEU A 111 1.98 -6.02 -13.14
N ARG A 112 3.18 -5.88 -13.71
CA ARG A 112 3.43 -5.42 -15.09
C ARG A 112 2.75 -4.07 -15.39
N LEU A 113 2.79 -3.16 -14.42
CA LEU A 113 2.27 -1.81 -14.57
C LEU A 113 3.44 -0.82 -14.73
N PRO A 114 3.41 0.07 -15.74
CA PRO A 114 4.44 1.08 -15.92
C PRO A 114 4.40 2.10 -14.78
N ALA A 115 5.57 2.54 -14.33
CA ALA A 115 5.66 3.71 -13.47
C ALA A 115 5.44 4.98 -14.31
N SER A 116 4.72 5.95 -13.76
CA SER A 116 4.70 7.30 -14.33
C SER A 116 6.13 7.86 -14.36
N PRO A 117 6.49 8.73 -15.32
CA PRO A 117 7.68 9.55 -15.19
C PRO A 117 7.69 10.21 -13.81
N GLU A 118 8.83 10.20 -13.12
CA GLU A 118 8.95 10.91 -11.86
C GLU A 118 8.58 12.38 -12.13
N HIS A 119 7.54 12.88 -11.46
CA HIS A 119 7.27 14.31 -11.50
C HIS A 119 8.53 15.00 -10.97
N PRO A 120 9.15 15.92 -11.74
CA PRO A 120 10.37 16.60 -11.33
C PRO A 120 10.03 17.37 -10.07
N THR A 121 10.46 16.84 -8.91
CA THR A 121 10.34 17.40 -7.56
C THR A 121 9.49 18.66 -7.51
N SER A 122 8.18 18.54 -7.68
CA SER A 122 7.30 19.70 -7.54
C SER A 122 7.35 20.04 -6.06
N PRO A 123 7.78 21.25 -5.66
CA PRO A 123 7.40 21.72 -4.34
C PRO A 123 5.88 21.76 -4.43
N TRP A 124 5.21 20.87 -3.69
CA TRP A 124 3.81 21.06 -3.41
C TRP A 124 3.68 22.51 -2.94
N PRO A 125 2.88 23.38 -3.60
CA PRO A 125 2.58 24.67 -2.99
C PRO A 125 2.06 24.35 -1.58
N SER A 126 2.49 25.14 -0.60
CA SER A 126 2.33 24.93 0.85
C SER A 126 0.87 24.85 1.36
N CYS A 127 -0.08 24.56 0.48
CA CYS A 127 -1.51 24.57 0.69
C CYS A 127 -2.07 23.14 0.61
N MET A 128 -1.44 22.18 1.26
CA MET A 128 -2.10 20.93 1.67
C MET A 128 -1.57 20.44 3.02
N SER A 129 -1.41 21.38 3.97
CA SER A 129 -1.60 21.02 5.37
C SER A 129 -3.10 20.85 5.56
N VAL A 130 -3.63 19.64 5.32
CA VAL A 130 -5.00 19.32 5.73
C VAL A 130 -4.99 19.33 7.26
N ALA A 131 -5.46 20.45 7.80
CA ALA A 131 -5.89 20.55 9.18
C ALA A 131 -6.97 19.48 9.41
N ILE A 132 -6.72 18.56 10.34
CA ILE A 132 -7.80 17.88 11.04
C ILE A 132 -8.41 18.93 11.97
N SER A 133 -9.32 19.75 11.44
CA SER A 133 -10.27 20.47 12.27
C SER A 133 -11.63 20.47 11.57
N ASN A 134 -12.62 19.94 12.28
CA ASN A 134 -14.02 19.95 11.88
C ASN A 134 -14.48 21.40 11.70
N SER A 135 -14.47 21.91 10.48
CA SER A 135 -15.39 22.98 10.12
C SER A 135 -15.69 22.94 8.62
N THR A 136 -16.98 22.89 8.32
CA THR A 136 -17.57 23.11 7.00
C THR A 136 -17.21 24.51 6.49
N ALA A 137 -16.14 24.62 5.70
CA ALA A 137 -15.86 25.81 4.91
C ALA A 137 -15.38 25.34 3.51
N GLY A 138 -16.01 25.89 2.47
CA GLY A 138 -15.86 25.45 1.09
C GLY A 138 -14.44 25.53 0.54
N ILE A 139 -14.19 24.73 -0.50
CA ILE A 139 -12.92 24.63 -1.23
C ILE A 139 -12.65 25.98 -1.94
N PRO A 140 -11.51 26.68 -1.68
CA PRO A 140 -11.14 27.86 -2.45
C PRO A 140 -10.60 27.45 -3.83
N SER A 141 -11.04 28.12 -4.88
CA SER A 141 -10.50 27.96 -6.23
C SER A 141 -9.09 28.55 -6.33
N CYS A 142 -8.10 27.75 -6.71
CA CYS A 142 -6.76 28.25 -7.05
C CYS A 142 -6.73 28.78 -8.48
N SER A 143 -6.49 30.08 -8.64
CA SER A 143 -6.09 30.69 -9.91
C SER A 143 -4.63 30.38 -10.20
N THR A 144 -4.33 29.86 -11.39
CA THR A 144 -2.97 29.74 -11.92
C THR A 144 -2.41 31.13 -12.24
N GLY A 145 -1.50 31.61 -11.40
CA GLY A 145 -0.60 32.72 -11.72
C GLY A 145 0.60 32.19 -12.51
N ALA A 146 0.95 32.94 -13.56
CA ALA A 146 1.97 32.65 -14.58
C ALA A 146 3.39 32.41 -14.04
#